data_AF-A0A534LM53-F1
#
_entry.id   AF-A0A534LM53-F1
#
_cell.length_a   1.000
_cell.length_b   1.000
_cell.length_c   1.000
_cell.angle_alpha   90.00
_cell.angle_beta   90.00
_cell.angle_gamma   90.00
#
_symmetry.space_group_name_H-M   'P 1'
#
loop_
_entity.id
_entity.type
_entity.pdbx_description
1 polymer ?
#
loop_
_entity_poly.entity_id
_entity_poly.type
_entity_poly.pdbx_seq_one_letter_code
_entity_poly.pdbx_strand_id
1 'polypeptide(L)' 'GHPYFIASQFHPELRSRPLRPSPIHLGLVRAAAR' A
#
# COMPACT_ATOMS: atom_id res chain seq x y z
N GLY A 1 -14.47 -7.48 -10.98
CA GLY A 1 -13.44 -7.75 -9.95
C GLY A 1 -12.66 -6.48 -9.70
N HIS A 2 -12.25 -6.20 -8.47
CA HIS A 2 -11.52 -4.97 -8.13
C HIS A 2 -10.01 -5.15 -8.37
N PRO A 3 -9.33 -4.25 -9.10
CA PRO A 3 -7.92 -4.38 -9.47
C PRO A 3 -6.97 -4.21 -8.27
N TYR A 4 -7.43 -3.54 -7.21
CA TYR A 4 -6.73 -3.43 -5.93
C TYR A 4 -7.76 -3.36 -4.80
N PHE A 5 -7.88 -4.43 -4.01
CA PHE A 5 -8.82 -4.53 -2.89
C PHE A 5 -8.13 -5.26 -1.72
N ILE A 6 -7.42 -4.50 -0.90
CA ILE A 6 -6.62 -5.00 0.22
C ILE A 6 -6.93 -4.18 1.47
N ALA A 7 -6.96 -4.86 2.62
CA ALA A 7 -7.05 -4.24 3.94
C ALA A 7 -6.02 -4.87 4.90
N SER A 8 -5.74 -4.18 5.99
CA SER A 8 -4.77 -4.60 7.01
C SER A 8 -5.38 -4.44 8.39
N GLN A 9 -5.20 -5.44 9.26
CA GLN A 9 -5.55 -5.35 10.68
C GLN A 9 -4.40 -4.74 11.52
N PHE A 10 -3.17 -4.79 11.01
CA PHE A 10 -2.01 -4.17 11.64
C PHE A 10 -1.79 -2.75 11.09
N HIS A 11 -0.79 -2.05 11.63
CA HIS A 11 -0.39 -0.69 11.25
C HIS A 11 0.80 -0.70 10.26
N PRO A 12 0.58 -0.83 8.93
CA PRO A 12 1.63 -0.86 7.92
C PRO A 12 2.43 0.45 7.82
N GLU A 13 1.86 1.57 8.27
CA GLU A 13 2.48 2.89 8.32
C GLU A 13 3.72 2.91 9.22
N LEU A 14 3.71 2.18 10.35
CA LEU A 14 4.80 2.19 11.33
C LEU A 14 6.10 1.59 10.77
N ARG A 15 5.99 0.71 9.77
CA ARG A 15 7.13 0.05 9.11
C ARG A 15 7.55 0.73 7.80
N SER A 16 6.82 1.74 7.34
CA SER A 16 7.16 2.48 6.12
C SER A 16 8.37 3.38 6.32
N ARG A 17 9.24 3.51 5.31
CA ARG A 17 10.39 4.44 5.31
C ARG A 17 10.49 5.15 3.94
N PRO A 18 11.12 6.33 3.85
CA PRO A 18 11.18 7.10 2.58
C PRO A 18 11.70 6.30 1.39
N LEU A 19 12.77 5.53 1.57
CA LEU A 19 13.37 4.68 0.52
C LEU A 19 12.85 3.22 0.53
N ARG A 20 11.93 2.90 1.45
CA ARG A 20 11.33 1.56 1.58
C ARG A 20 9.87 1.72 2.02
N PRO A 21 8.99 2.19 1.11
CA PRO A 21 7.59 2.40 1.44
C PRO A 21 6.91 1.06 1.76
N SER A 22 5.89 1.11 2.61
CA SER A 22 5.05 -0.07 2.85
C SER A 22 4.43 -0.58 1.54
N PRO A 23 4.47 -1.90 1.27
CA PRO A 23 3.89 -2.47 0.07
C PRO A 23 2.41 -2.13 -0.13
N ILE A 24 1.63 -2.05 0.95
CA ILE A 24 0.18 -1.76 0.90
C ILE A 24 -0.07 -0.33 0.38
N HIS A 25 0.72 0.64 0.82
CA HIS A 25 0.56 2.03 0.38
C HIS A 25 1.12 2.25 -1.03
N LEU A 26 2.30 1.68 -1.34
CA LEU A 26 2.88 1.78 -2.68
C LEU A 26 1.98 1.09 -3.73
N GLY A 27 1.41 -0.05 -3.39
CA GLY A 27 0.44 -0.76 -4.24
C GLY A 27 -0.79 0.08 -4.54
N LEU A 28 -1.36 0.74 -3.52
CA LEU A 28 -2.51 1.64 -3.68
C LEU A 28 -2.20 2.79 -4.64
N VAL A 29 -1.08 3.50 -4.45
CA VAL A 29 -0.69 4.62 -5.32
C VAL A 29 -0.47 4.15 -6.76
N ARG A 30 0.19 3.01 -6.96
CA ARG A 30 0.40 2.42 -8.30
C ARG A 30 -0.89 2.00 -8.96
N ALA A 31 -1.86 1.48 -8.20
CA ALA A 31 -3.17 1.14 -8.72
C ALA A 31 -3.98 2.38 -9.13
N ALA A 32 -3.82 3.49 -8.40
CA ALA A 32 -4.45 4.76 -8.73
C ALA A 32 -3.81 5.47 -9.93
N ALA A 33 -2.52 5.21 -10.20
CA ALA A 33 -1.78 5.77 -11.32
C ALA A 33 -1.92 4.97 -12.63
N ARG A 34 -2.70 3.89 -12.64
CA ARG A 34 -3.04 3.08 -13.82
C ARG A 34 -4.42 3.45 -14.34
#